data_AF-A0A9J5YT03-F1
#
_entry.id   AF-A0A9J5YT03-F1
#
_cell.length_a   1.000
_cell.length_b   1.000
_cell.length_c   1.000
_cell.angle_alpha   90.00
_cell.angle_beta   90.00
_cell.angle_gamma   90.00
#
_symmetry.space_group_name_H-M   'P 1'
#
loop_
_entity.id
_entity.type
_entity.pdbx_description
1 polymer ?
#
loop_
_entity_poly.entity_id
_entity_poly.type
_entity_poly.pdbx_seq_one_letter_code
_entity_poly.pdbx_strand_id
1 'polypeptide(L)'
;MLSTLQVILYRSGLVTAAASFVLASSAALLPDDSVMSNLIEKNLDLFYAIGSCGLGLSLFLIHIYVAEIKRSLQALWFLGAIGSLATYSTLAHPAGMNLVQYVIENPIAVWFVGPLFASLTGLVFKEGLCYGKLEAGLLTFVIPSLLLGHLTGFMDDGVKITLLSTWLALFVVFAGRKFTQPIKDDIGDKSVFIFNDLPVEEKADLIKRLEQQ
;
A
#
# COMPACT_ATOMS: atom_id res chain seq x y z
N MET A 1 -0.03 25.27 5.90
CA MET A 1 1.39 24.87 5.78
C MET A 1 1.63 23.46 6.33
N LEU A 2 1.16 23.11 7.55
CA LEU A 2 1.24 21.73 8.08
C LEU A 2 0.55 20.67 7.19
N SER A 3 -0.59 21.01 6.58
CA SER A 3 -1.35 20.12 5.70
C SER A 3 -0.61 19.75 4.40
N THR A 4 0.15 20.67 3.83
CA THR A 4 0.88 20.45 2.57
C THR A 4 2.05 19.49 2.78
N LEU A 5 2.82 19.66 3.86
CA LEU A 5 3.93 18.75 4.19
C LEU A 5 3.43 17.32 4.47
N GLN A 6 2.32 17.19 5.20
CA GLN A 6 1.68 15.88 5.45
C GLN A 6 1.32 15.16 4.15
N VAL A 7 0.78 15.89 3.16
CA VAL A 7 0.43 15.29 1.85
C VAL A 7 1.68 14.90 1.07
N ILE A 8 2.72 15.73 1.09
CA ILE A 8 3.99 15.41 0.42
C ILE A 8 4.58 14.12 1.00
N LEU A 9 4.62 13.99 2.33
CA LEU A 9 5.13 12.79 3.01
C LEU A 9 4.24 11.56 2.78
N TYR A 10 2.92 11.75 2.74
CA TYR A 10 1.96 10.70 2.39
C TYR A 10 2.23 10.16 0.98
N ARG A 11 2.33 11.07 0.00
CA ARG A 11 2.60 10.73 -1.40
C ARG A 11 3.99 10.12 -1.58
N SER A 12 5.00 10.65 -0.90
CA SER A 12 6.36 10.11 -0.98
C SER A 12 6.41 8.69 -0.44
N GLY A 13 5.75 8.41 0.69
CA GLY A 13 5.63 7.03 1.22
C GLY A 13 4.99 6.07 0.21
N LEU A 14 3.94 6.50 -0.48
CA LEU A 14 3.23 5.68 -1.47
C LEU A 14 4.10 5.41 -2.70
N VAL A 15 4.77 6.45 -3.19
CA VAL A 15 5.69 6.35 -4.33
C VAL A 15 6.86 5.44 -3.97
N THR A 16 7.41 5.55 -2.76
CA THR A 16 8.46 4.67 -2.26
C THR A 16 7.97 3.22 -2.19
N ALA A 17 6.79 2.97 -1.63
CA ALA A 17 6.20 1.63 -1.58
C ALA A 17 6.03 1.02 -2.98
N ALA A 18 5.49 1.80 -3.93
CA ALA A 18 5.29 1.37 -5.30
C ALA A 18 6.61 1.12 -6.03
N ALA A 19 7.57 2.05 -5.94
CA ALA A 19 8.87 1.92 -6.60
C ALA A 19 9.63 0.70 -6.07
N SER A 20 9.69 0.52 -4.75
CA SER A 20 10.33 -0.64 -4.14
C SER A 20 9.68 -1.96 -4.55
N PHE A 21 8.35 -2.02 -4.58
CA PHE A 21 7.63 -3.22 -5.03
C PHE A 21 7.90 -3.53 -6.50
N VAL A 22 7.86 -2.52 -7.38
CA VAL A 22 8.09 -2.68 -8.82
C VAL A 22 9.52 -3.15 -9.07
N LEU A 23 10.51 -2.55 -8.41
CA LEU A 23 11.90 -2.98 -8.51
C LEU A 23 12.08 -4.42 -8.04
N ALA A 24 11.61 -4.78 -6.85
CA ALA A 24 11.73 -6.14 -6.33
C ALA A 24 11.04 -7.17 -7.24
N SER A 25 9.82 -6.87 -7.68
CA SER A 25 9.03 -7.81 -8.47
C SER A 25 9.47 -7.91 -9.93
N SER A 26 10.21 -6.91 -10.44
CA SER A 26 10.78 -6.97 -11.79
C SER A 26 11.77 -8.12 -11.97
N ALA A 27 12.40 -8.62 -10.89
CA ALA A 27 13.24 -9.81 -10.95
C ALA A 27 12.49 -11.03 -11.52
N ALA A 28 11.20 -11.19 -11.22
CA ALA A 28 10.39 -12.29 -11.73
C ALA A 28 10.07 -12.19 -13.24
N LEU A 29 10.38 -11.06 -13.89
CA LEU A 29 10.14 -10.82 -15.32
C LEU A 29 11.44 -10.73 -16.13
N LEU A 30 12.58 -10.64 -15.46
CA LEU A 30 13.88 -10.56 -16.09
C LEU A 30 14.47 -11.97 -16.29
N PRO A 31 15.30 -12.18 -17.31
CA PRO A 31 16.07 -13.41 -17.44
C PRO A 31 17.03 -13.59 -16.25
N ASP A 32 17.07 -14.81 -15.70
CA ASP A 32 17.86 -15.19 -14.51
C ASP A 32 19.37 -14.93 -14.68
N ASP A 33 19.88 -14.94 -15.92
CA ASP A 33 21.28 -14.73 -16.25
C ASP A 33 21.69 -13.26 -16.39
N SER A 34 20.74 -12.32 -16.27
CA SER A 34 21.01 -10.90 -16.40
C SER A 34 21.71 -10.34 -15.16
N VAL A 35 22.69 -9.44 -15.37
CA VAL A 35 23.36 -8.70 -14.28
C VAL A 35 22.36 -7.93 -13.43
N MET A 36 21.28 -7.44 -14.05
CA MET A 36 20.22 -6.70 -13.38
C MET A 36 19.40 -7.60 -12.44
N SER A 37 19.00 -8.81 -12.87
CA SER A 37 18.25 -9.74 -11.99
C SER A 37 19.06 -10.08 -10.75
N ASN A 38 20.34 -10.43 -10.94
CA ASN A 38 21.26 -10.75 -9.84
C ASN A 38 21.41 -9.58 -8.83
N LEU A 39 21.48 -8.34 -9.32
CA LEU A 39 21.56 -7.16 -8.45
C LEU A 39 20.26 -6.96 -7.66
N ILE A 40 19.11 -7.17 -8.28
CA ILE A 40 17.80 -7.02 -7.63
C ILE A 40 17.63 -8.11 -6.58
N GLU A 41 17.88 -9.37 -6.94
CA GLU A 41 17.74 -10.55 -6.07
C GLU A 41 18.58 -10.42 -4.80
N LYS A 42 19.81 -9.92 -4.91
CA LYS A 42 20.68 -9.65 -3.76
C LYS A 42 20.12 -8.60 -2.80
N ASN A 43 19.25 -7.71 -3.26
CA ASN A 43 18.73 -6.59 -2.49
C ASN A 43 17.20 -6.69 -2.22
N LEU A 44 16.59 -7.87 -2.44
CA LEU A 44 15.14 -8.05 -2.29
C LEU A 44 14.63 -7.68 -0.90
N ASP A 45 15.31 -8.10 0.16
CA ASP A 45 14.91 -7.78 1.53
C ASP A 45 14.97 -6.27 1.82
N LEU A 46 15.95 -5.58 1.23
CA LEU A 46 16.07 -4.13 1.36
C LEU A 46 14.92 -3.42 0.65
N PHE A 47 14.58 -3.83 -0.58
CA PHE A 47 13.42 -3.27 -1.28
C PHE A 47 12.12 -3.57 -0.54
N TYR A 48 11.95 -4.79 -0.02
CA TYR A 48 10.80 -5.16 0.79
C TYR A 48 10.69 -4.27 2.05
N ALA A 49 11.78 -4.07 2.77
CA ALA A 49 11.82 -3.25 3.97
C ALA A 49 11.52 -1.77 3.68
N ILE A 50 12.16 -1.18 2.66
CA ILE A 50 11.92 0.21 2.24
C ILE A 50 10.46 0.37 1.80
N GLY A 51 9.93 -0.57 1.03
CA GLY A 51 8.55 -0.53 0.56
C GLY A 51 7.55 -0.64 1.71
N SER A 52 7.80 -1.53 2.67
CA SER A 52 7.01 -1.67 3.91
C SER A 52 7.01 -0.39 4.73
N CYS A 53 8.18 0.24 4.92
CA CYS A 53 8.30 1.53 5.62
C CYS A 53 7.57 2.66 4.88
N GLY A 54 7.68 2.73 3.56
CA GLY A 54 6.96 3.69 2.72
C GLY A 54 5.44 3.55 2.88
N LEU A 55 4.93 2.33 2.85
CA LEU A 55 3.52 2.03 3.09
C LEU A 55 3.09 2.46 4.50
N GLY A 56 3.90 2.16 5.51
CA GLY A 56 3.65 2.55 6.90
C GLY A 56 3.57 4.07 7.08
N LEU A 57 4.50 4.81 6.48
CA LEU A 57 4.50 6.27 6.47
C LEU A 57 3.19 6.80 5.88
N SER A 58 2.76 6.26 4.74
CA SER A 58 1.50 6.65 4.11
C SER A 58 0.29 6.31 4.99
N LEU A 59 0.23 5.12 5.58
CA LEU A 59 -0.86 4.71 6.48
C LEU A 59 -0.92 5.53 7.78
N PHE A 60 0.21 6.05 8.25
CA PHE A 60 0.20 6.95 9.41
C PHE A 60 -0.41 8.30 9.06
N LEU A 61 -0.05 8.83 7.88
CA LEU A 61 -0.43 10.16 7.41
C LEU A 61 -1.78 10.20 6.67
N ILE A 62 -2.30 9.04 6.23
CA ILE A 62 -3.55 8.96 5.48
C ILE A 62 -4.70 9.56 6.29
N HIS A 63 -5.53 10.36 5.62
CA HIS A 63 -6.81 10.79 6.17
C HIS A 63 -7.90 9.83 5.73
N ILE A 64 -8.52 9.16 6.69
CA ILE A 64 -9.70 8.33 6.51
C ILE A 64 -10.73 8.84 7.52
N TYR A 65 -11.97 9.07 7.06
CA TYR A 65 -13.05 9.61 7.88
C TYR A 65 -13.36 8.71 9.09
N VAL A 66 -13.35 7.39 8.87
CA VAL A 66 -13.62 6.37 9.89
C VAL A 66 -12.30 5.95 10.57
N ALA A 67 -12.14 6.31 11.83
CA ALA A 67 -10.91 6.10 12.60
C ALA A 67 -10.61 4.61 12.83
N GLU A 68 -11.65 3.80 12.99
CA GLU A 68 -11.58 2.34 13.19
C GLU A 68 -10.96 1.65 11.99
N ILE A 69 -11.35 2.07 10.77
CA ILE A 69 -10.77 1.56 9.53
C ILE A 69 -9.30 1.95 9.45
N LYS A 70 -8.97 3.21 9.73
CA LYS A 70 -7.57 3.67 9.75
C LYS A 70 -6.71 2.84 10.71
N ARG A 71 -7.17 2.66 11.94
CA ARG A 71 -6.46 1.88 12.97
C ARG A 71 -6.33 0.41 12.57
N SER A 72 -7.35 -0.18 11.96
CA SER A 72 -7.29 -1.56 11.47
C SER A 72 -6.23 -1.73 10.39
N LEU A 73 -6.12 -0.80 9.43
CA LEU A 73 -5.07 -0.84 8.41
C LEU A 73 -3.67 -0.68 9.01
N GLN A 74 -3.51 0.21 9.98
CA GLN A 74 -2.25 0.39 10.71
C GLN A 74 -1.86 -0.86 11.51
N ALA A 75 -2.83 -1.51 12.15
CA ALA A 75 -2.62 -2.77 12.86
C ALA A 75 -2.22 -3.89 11.89
N LEU A 76 -2.90 -4.02 10.75
CA LEU A 76 -2.55 -4.98 9.71
C LEU A 76 -1.14 -4.75 9.16
N TRP A 77 -0.77 -3.50 8.89
CA TRP A 77 0.59 -3.15 8.47
C TRP A 77 1.61 -3.54 9.54
N PHE A 78 1.36 -3.20 10.80
CA PHE A 78 2.28 -3.48 11.90
C PHE A 78 2.46 -4.98 12.14
N LEU A 79 1.35 -5.73 12.17
CA LEU A 79 1.35 -7.19 12.27
C LEU A 79 2.10 -7.83 11.10
N GLY A 80 1.87 -7.34 9.89
CA GLY A 80 2.58 -7.81 8.70
C GLY A 80 4.07 -7.49 8.73
N ALA A 81 4.46 -6.28 9.15
CA ALA A 81 5.87 -5.89 9.25
C ALA A 81 6.62 -6.74 10.29
N ILE A 82 6.02 -6.98 11.46
CA ILE A 82 6.58 -7.88 12.48
C ILE A 82 6.59 -9.32 11.97
N GLY A 83 5.51 -9.79 11.35
CA GLY A 83 5.41 -11.12 10.77
C GLY A 83 6.48 -11.38 9.73
N SER A 84 6.75 -10.41 8.86
CA SER A 84 7.84 -10.45 7.87
C SER A 84 9.21 -10.50 8.53
N LEU A 85 9.46 -9.68 9.56
CA LEU A 85 10.73 -9.68 10.28
C LEU A 85 10.95 -11.00 11.05
N ALA A 86 9.91 -11.53 11.68
CA ALA A 86 9.95 -12.81 12.37
C ALA A 86 10.18 -13.96 11.38
N THR A 87 9.48 -13.97 10.24
CA THR A 87 9.67 -14.95 9.18
C THR A 87 11.09 -14.90 8.63
N TYR A 88 11.62 -13.71 8.37
CA TYR A 88 13.00 -13.54 7.92
C TYR A 88 14.00 -14.10 8.93
N SER A 89 13.92 -13.65 10.18
CA SER A 89 14.92 -14.00 11.21
C SER A 89 14.86 -15.45 11.68
N THR A 90 13.67 -16.05 11.74
CA THR A 90 13.46 -17.39 12.31
C THR A 90 13.34 -18.50 11.27
N LEU A 91 12.97 -18.17 10.03
CA LEU A 91 12.70 -19.16 8.98
C LEU A 91 13.60 -18.96 7.76
N ALA A 92 13.58 -17.78 7.13
CA ALA A 92 14.29 -17.55 5.86
C ALA A 92 15.82 -17.50 6.03
N HIS A 93 16.30 -16.74 7.01
CA HIS A 93 17.73 -16.54 7.24
C HIS A 93 18.45 -17.84 7.65
N PRO A 94 17.90 -18.69 8.56
CA PRO A 94 18.47 -20.01 8.83
C PRO A 94 18.48 -20.96 7.63
N ALA A 95 17.54 -20.80 6.70
CA ALA A 95 17.49 -21.55 5.45
C ALA A 95 18.42 -21.01 4.36
N GLY A 96 19.15 -19.90 4.61
CA GLY A 96 20.03 -19.26 3.64
C GLY A 96 19.27 -18.54 2.51
N MET A 97 17.99 -18.23 2.71
CA MET A 97 17.11 -17.59 1.73
C MET A 97 16.80 -16.15 2.13
N ASN A 98 16.45 -15.32 1.16
CA ASN A 98 15.80 -14.03 1.45
C ASN A 98 14.30 -14.23 1.78
N LEU A 99 13.65 -13.23 2.36
CA LEU A 99 12.25 -13.33 2.79
C LEU A 99 11.33 -13.63 1.61
N VAL A 100 11.55 -12.98 0.47
CA VAL A 100 10.69 -13.09 -0.71
C VAL A 100 10.75 -14.50 -1.30
N GLN A 101 11.96 -15.04 -1.49
CA GLN A 101 12.20 -16.41 -1.93
C GLN A 101 11.56 -17.41 -0.98
N TYR A 102 11.75 -17.23 0.33
CA TYR A 102 11.16 -18.11 1.33
C TYR A 102 9.63 -18.15 1.22
N VAL A 103 8.97 -17.00 1.02
CA VAL A 103 7.51 -16.93 0.84
C VAL A 103 7.08 -17.63 -0.45
N ILE A 104 7.82 -17.45 -1.56
CA ILE A 104 7.52 -18.11 -2.85
C ILE A 104 7.62 -19.63 -2.72
N GLU A 105 8.61 -20.14 -2.00
CA GLU A 105 8.79 -21.59 -1.81
C GLU A 105 7.85 -22.17 -0.74
N ASN A 106 7.39 -21.34 0.21
CA ASN A 106 6.56 -21.76 1.34
C ASN A 106 5.26 -20.93 1.38
N PRO A 107 4.21 -21.33 0.63
CA PRO A 107 2.96 -20.57 0.54
C PRO A 107 2.30 -20.25 1.89
N ILE A 108 2.47 -21.11 2.91
CA ILE A 108 1.99 -20.87 4.27
C ILE A 108 2.56 -19.58 4.88
N ALA A 109 3.75 -19.15 4.47
CA ALA A 109 4.36 -17.92 4.95
C ALA A 109 3.56 -16.66 4.59
N VAL A 110 2.62 -16.75 3.63
CA VAL A 110 1.64 -15.70 3.33
C VAL A 110 0.81 -15.34 4.56
N TRP A 111 0.57 -16.24 5.52
CA TRP A 111 -0.11 -15.87 6.76
C TRP A 111 0.66 -14.84 7.60
N PHE A 112 2.00 -14.81 7.51
CA PHE A 112 2.83 -13.87 8.26
C PHE A 112 3.02 -12.55 7.53
N VAL A 113 3.25 -12.59 6.21
CA VAL A 113 3.48 -11.36 5.41
C VAL A 113 2.20 -10.75 4.85
N GLY A 114 1.14 -11.56 4.72
CA GLY A 114 -0.15 -11.20 4.13
C GLY A 114 -0.84 -10.00 4.79
N PRO A 115 -0.82 -9.83 6.13
CA PRO A 115 -1.39 -8.65 6.77
C PRO A 115 -0.83 -7.32 6.25
N LEU A 116 0.46 -7.27 5.87
CA LEU A 116 1.06 -6.08 5.25
C LEU A 116 0.36 -5.75 3.94
N PHE A 117 0.16 -6.75 3.08
CA PHE A 117 -0.51 -6.58 1.80
C PHE A 117 -2.03 -6.37 1.94
N ALA A 118 -2.65 -6.89 3.00
CA ALA A 118 -4.03 -6.56 3.35
C ALA A 118 -4.17 -5.06 3.70
N SER A 119 -3.20 -4.48 4.40
CA SER A 119 -3.17 -3.04 4.68
C SER A 119 -3.02 -2.21 3.40
N LEU A 120 -2.16 -2.65 2.46
CA LEU A 120 -2.03 -2.04 1.13
C LEU A 120 -3.34 -2.16 0.35
N THR A 121 -3.98 -3.33 0.38
CA THR A 121 -5.28 -3.59 -0.28
C THR A 121 -6.33 -2.62 0.24
N GLY A 122 -6.41 -2.39 1.56
CA GLY A 122 -7.33 -1.42 2.13
C GLY A 122 -7.01 0.04 1.76
N LEU A 123 -5.73 0.37 1.58
CA LEU A 123 -5.33 1.69 1.08
C LEU A 123 -5.78 1.90 -0.37
N VAL A 124 -5.51 0.95 -1.26
CA VAL A 124 -5.93 1.06 -2.67
C VAL A 124 -7.43 0.93 -2.82
N PHE A 125 -8.12 0.18 -1.95
CA PHE A 125 -9.58 0.12 -1.87
C PHE A 125 -10.16 1.52 -1.67
N LYS A 126 -9.64 2.28 -0.70
CA LYS A 126 -10.08 3.65 -0.42
C LYS A 126 -9.94 4.50 -1.67
N GLU A 127 -8.78 4.47 -2.30
CA GLU A 127 -8.50 5.30 -3.48
C GLU A 127 -9.34 4.87 -4.69
N GLY A 128 -9.54 3.56 -4.87
CA GLY A 128 -10.24 3.01 -6.02
C GLY A 128 -11.75 3.14 -5.95
N LEU A 129 -12.34 2.60 -4.89
CA LEU A 129 -13.78 2.48 -4.76
C LEU A 129 -14.42 3.72 -4.13
N CYS A 130 -13.71 4.47 -3.29
CA CYS A 130 -14.25 5.70 -2.70
C CYS A 130 -13.98 6.95 -3.56
N TYR A 131 -12.89 7.00 -4.33
CA TYR A 131 -12.53 8.18 -5.16
C TYR A 131 -12.54 7.90 -6.67
N GLY A 132 -13.05 6.74 -7.09
CA GLY A 132 -13.28 6.41 -8.50
C GLY A 132 -12.00 6.24 -9.32
N LYS A 133 -10.92 5.77 -8.72
CA LYS A 133 -9.65 5.49 -9.42
C LYS A 133 -9.63 4.05 -9.92
N LEU A 134 -9.85 3.86 -11.23
CA LEU A 134 -9.95 2.52 -11.82
C LEU A 134 -8.72 1.65 -11.52
N GLU A 135 -7.51 2.22 -11.60
CA GLU A 135 -6.27 1.48 -11.32
C GLU A 135 -6.20 0.92 -9.89
N ALA A 136 -6.63 1.71 -8.90
CA ALA A 136 -6.66 1.30 -7.51
C ALA A 136 -7.83 0.34 -7.21
N GLY A 137 -8.94 0.51 -7.92
CA GLY A 137 -10.08 -0.41 -7.88
C GLY A 137 -9.69 -1.80 -8.38
N LEU A 138 -8.94 -1.89 -9.48
CA LEU A 138 -8.41 -3.17 -9.98
C LEU A 138 -7.37 -3.77 -9.02
N LEU A 139 -6.45 -2.96 -8.48
CA LEU A 139 -5.46 -3.43 -7.49
C LEU A 139 -6.10 -4.07 -6.26
N THR A 140 -7.26 -3.55 -5.84
CA THR A 140 -8.04 -4.09 -4.71
C THR A 140 -8.38 -5.58 -4.89
N PHE A 141 -8.56 -6.04 -6.14
CA PHE A 141 -8.83 -7.44 -6.44
C PHE A 141 -7.57 -8.22 -6.81
N VAL A 142 -6.64 -7.61 -7.54
CA VAL A 142 -5.41 -8.26 -8.01
C VAL A 142 -4.52 -8.71 -6.84
N ILE A 143 -4.31 -7.84 -5.84
CA ILE A 143 -3.44 -8.12 -4.70
C ILE A 143 -3.91 -9.35 -3.90
N PRO A 144 -5.15 -9.39 -3.38
CA PRO A 144 -5.62 -10.55 -2.63
C PRO A 144 -5.75 -11.79 -3.51
N SER A 145 -6.12 -11.67 -4.78
CA SER A 145 -6.23 -12.82 -5.67
C SER A 145 -4.88 -13.51 -5.86
N LEU A 146 -3.81 -12.74 -6.09
CA LEU A 146 -2.46 -13.29 -6.23
C LEU A 146 -1.99 -13.97 -4.94
N LEU A 147 -2.15 -13.31 -3.79
CA LEU A 147 -1.66 -13.85 -2.51
C LEU A 147 -2.45 -15.08 -2.04
N LEU A 148 -3.78 -15.06 -2.17
CA LEU A 148 -4.60 -16.21 -1.83
C LEU A 148 -4.42 -17.35 -2.83
N GLY A 149 -4.28 -17.04 -4.12
CA GLY A 149 -3.96 -18.04 -5.14
C GLY A 149 -2.62 -18.71 -4.89
N HIS A 150 -1.61 -17.95 -4.46
CA HIS A 150 -0.34 -18.49 -4.04
C HIS A 150 -0.48 -19.35 -2.77
N LEU A 151 -1.10 -18.83 -1.71
CA LEU A 151 -1.31 -19.53 -0.42
C LEU A 151 -2.04 -20.86 -0.58
N THR A 152 -3.05 -20.90 -1.44
CA THR A 152 -3.89 -22.10 -1.65
C THR A 152 -3.30 -23.10 -2.65
N GLY A 153 -2.33 -22.68 -3.45
CA GLY A 153 -1.78 -23.48 -4.55
C GLY A 153 -2.75 -23.68 -5.73
N PHE A 154 -3.87 -22.97 -5.78
CA PHE A 154 -4.87 -23.11 -6.85
C PHE A 154 -4.47 -22.45 -8.19
N MET A 155 -3.37 -21.72 -8.24
CA MET A 155 -2.88 -21.04 -9.44
C MET A 155 -1.57 -21.64 -9.93
N ASP A 156 -1.46 -21.88 -11.23
CA ASP A 156 -0.18 -22.13 -11.88
C ASP A 156 0.67 -20.86 -11.97
N ASP A 157 1.94 -21.03 -12.32
CA ASP A 157 2.90 -19.92 -12.33
C ASP A 157 2.61 -18.88 -13.42
N GLY A 158 2.00 -19.28 -14.54
CA GLY A 158 1.59 -18.35 -15.60
C GLY A 158 0.52 -17.37 -15.12
N VAL A 159 -0.46 -17.84 -14.35
CA VAL A 159 -1.47 -16.99 -13.72
C VAL A 159 -0.85 -16.06 -12.68
N LYS A 160 0.07 -16.57 -11.84
CA LYS A 160 0.78 -15.75 -10.84
C LYS A 160 1.57 -14.62 -11.50
N ILE A 161 2.33 -14.92 -12.55
CA ILE A 161 3.12 -13.93 -13.30
C ILE A 161 2.22 -12.91 -14.01
N THR A 162 1.09 -13.34 -14.55
CA THR A 162 0.11 -12.43 -15.19
C THR A 162 -0.47 -11.45 -14.17
N LEU A 163 -0.90 -11.95 -12.99
CA LEU A 163 -1.42 -11.11 -11.91
C LEU A 163 -0.34 -10.19 -11.32
N LEU A 164 0.88 -10.69 -11.15
CA LEU A 164 2.02 -9.90 -10.69
C LEU A 164 2.30 -8.77 -11.68
N SER A 165 2.45 -9.07 -12.97
CA SER A 165 2.66 -8.08 -14.04
C SER A 165 1.56 -7.01 -14.07
N THR A 166 0.31 -7.43 -13.88
CA THR A 166 -0.85 -6.53 -13.77
C THR A 166 -0.70 -5.62 -12.55
N TRP A 167 -0.30 -6.15 -11.39
CA TRP A 167 -0.02 -5.35 -10.21
C TRP A 167 1.09 -4.33 -10.47
N LEU A 168 2.23 -4.72 -11.05
CA LEU A 168 3.32 -3.78 -11.35
C LEU A 168 2.81 -2.60 -12.20
N ALA A 169 2.13 -2.90 -13.31
CA ALA A 169 1.62 -1.88 -14.22
C ALA A 169 0.63 -0.93 -13.52
N LEU A 170 -0.34 -1.48 -12.80
CA LEU A 170 -1.33 -0.68 -12.07
C LEU A 170 -0.70 0.14 -10.95
N PHE A 171 0.31 -0.38 -10.26
CA PHE A 171 0.96 0.32 -9.16
C PHE A 171 1.82 1.49 -9.65
N VAL A 172 2.48 1.34 -10.80
CA VAL A 172 3.16 2.44 -11.50
C VAL A 172 2.16 3.54 -11.88
N VAL A 173 1.02 3.19 -12.47
CA VAL A 173 -0.02 4.17 -12.83
C VAL A 173 -0.55 4.86 -11.57
N PHE A 174 -0.87 4.09 -10.53
CA PHE A 174 -1.36 4.60 -9.25
C PHE A 174 -0.38 5.59 -8.61
N ALA A 175 0.91 5.24 -8.53
CA ALA A 175 1.94 6.11 -7.98
C ALA A 175 2.19 7.34 -8.86
N GLY A 176 2.25 7.18 -10.18
CA GLY A 176 2.43 8.27 -11.13
C GLY A 176 1.34 9.33 -11.05
N ARG A 177 0.08 8.91 -10.82
CA ARG A 177 -1.04 9.84 -10.67
C ARG A 177 -0.98 10.68 -9.39
N LYS A 178 -0.22 10.26 -8.37
CA LYS A 178 -0.01 11.08 -7.17
C LYS A 178 0.74 12.37 -7.46
N PHE A 179 1.43 12.49 -8.59
CA PHE A 179 2.07 13.75 -8.98
C PHE A 179 1.10 14.76 -9.63
N THR A 180 0.01 14.29 -10.25
CA THR A 180 -0.96 15.17 -10.93
C THR A 180 -2.24 15.39 -10.13
N GLN A 181 -2.52 14.54 -9.14
CA GLN A 181 -3.72 14.62 -8.30
C GLN A 181 -3.75 15.93 -7.46
N PRO A 182 -4.91 16.61 -7.34
CA PRO A 182 -5.10 17.72 -6.42
C PRO A 182 -4.91 17.31 -4.95
N ILE A 183 -4.26 18.16 -4.15
CA ILE A 183 -3.99 17.89 -2.72
C ILE A 183 -5.28 17.63 -1.93
N LYS A 184 -6.37 18.34 -2.25
CA LYS A 184 -7.67 18.19 -1.57
C LYS A 184 -8.21 16.76 -1.67
N ASP A 185 -7.90 16.04 -2.74
CA ASP A 185 -8.41 14.69 -2.97
C ASP A 185 -7.70 13.65 -2.08
N ASP A 186 -6.47 13.93 -1.61
CA ASP A 186 -5.76 13.05 -0.66
C ASP A 186 -6.11 13.36 0.81
N ILE A 187 -6.43 14.62 1.10
CA ILE A 187 -6.83 15.07 2.44
C ILE A 187 -8.30 14.75 2.72
N GLY A 188 -9.16 14.69 1.69
CA GLY A 188 -10.61 14.64 1.87
C GLY A 188 -11.19 15.99 2.33
N ASP A 189 -12.52 16.12 2.26
CA ASP A 189 -13.19 17.33 2.72
C ASP A 189 -13.20 17.40 4.25
N LYS A 190 -12.52 18.41 4.80
CA LYS A 190 -12.48 18.69 6.24
C LYS A 190 -13.51 19.72 6.69
N SER A 191 -14.28 20.28 5.76
CA SER A 191 -15.26 21.35 6.04
C SER A 191 -16.23 20.98 7.15
N VAL A 192 -16.73 19.74 7.16
CA VAL A 192 -17.67 19.24 8.17
C VAL A 192 -17.03 19.19 9.56
N PHE A 193 -15.76 18.80 9.66
CA PHE A 193 -15.05 18.76 10.94
C PHE A 193 -14.74 20.16 11.45
N ILE A 194 -14.25 21.03 10.56
CA ILE A 194 -14.02 22.45 10.88
C ILE A 194 -15.32 23.08 11.37
N PHE A 195 -16.43 22.83 10.66
CA PHE A 195 -17.75 23.30 11.07
C PHE A 195 -18.16 22.74 12.43
N ASN A 196 -17.99 21.44 12.68
CA ASN A 196 -18.33 20.82 13.96
C ASN A 196 -17.47 21.30 15.13
N ASP A 197 -16.24 21.76 14.89
CA ASP A 197 -15.35 22.29 15.92
C ASP A 197 -15.62 23.77 16.25
N LEU A 198 -16.41 24.48 15.43
CA LEU A 198 -16.77 25.87 15.71
C LEU A 198 -17.60 26.00 17.00
N PRO A 199 -17.39 27.08 17.78
CA PRO A 199 -18.30 27.48 18.85
C PRO A 199 -19.75 27.60 18.36
N VAL A 200 -20.72 27.34 19.24
CA VAL A 200 -22.15 27.32 18.88
C VAL A 200 -22.61 28.63 18.25
N GLU A 201 -22.08 29.76 18.72
CA GLU A 201 -22.41 31.09 18.20
C GLU A 201 -21.86 31.30 16.78
N GLU A 202 -20.60 30.91 16.52
CA GLU A 202 -20.01 30.98 15.18
C GLU A 202 -20.67 30.03 14.18
N LYS A 203 -21.12 28.84 14.63
CA LYS A 203 -21.91 27.93 13.79
C LYS A 203 -23.23 28.57 13.36
N ALA A 204 -23.95 29.18 14.29
CA ALA A 204 -25.23 29.83 14.01
C ALA A 204 -25.06 30.99 13.04
N ASP A 205 -24.03 31.82 13.23
CA ASP A 205 -23.70 32.92 12.31
C ASP A 205 -23.32 32.42 10.91
N LEU A 206 -22.55 31.33 10.81
CA LEU A 206 -22.17 30.75 9.53
C LEU A 206 -23.38 30.18 8.78
N ILE A 207 -24.26 29.44 9.47
CA ILE A 207 -25.51 28.92 8.88
C ILE A 207 -26.36 30.09 8.35
N LYS A 208 -26.53 31.15 9.15
CA LYS A 208 -27.36 32.31 8.80
C LYS A 208 -26.80 33.08 7.60
N ARG A 209 -25.48 33.17 7.45
CA ARG A 209 -24.84 33.76 6.26
C ARG A 209 -25.02 32.91 5.01
N LEU A 210 -24.97 31.58 5.14
CA LEU A 210 -25.16 30.65 4.02
C LEU A 210 -26.63 30.60 3.56
N GLU A 211 -27.60 30.77 4.46
CA GLU A 211 -29.03 30.86 4.13
C GLU A 211 -29.41 32.15 3.38
N GLN A 212 -28.56 33.19 3.44
CA GLN A 212 -28.77 34.47 2.77
C GLN A 212 -28.11 34.54 1.38
N GLN A 213 -27.43 33.47 0.94
CA GLN A 213 -26.82 33.33 -0.38
C GLN A 213 -27.69 32.46 -1.29
#